data_AF-A0A2N4UMD8-F1
#
_entry.id   AF-A0A2N4UMD8-F1
#
_cell.length_a   1.000
_cell.length_b   1.000
_cell.length_c   1.000
_cell.angle_alpha   90.00
_cell.angle_beta   90.00
_cell.angle_gamma   90.00
#
_symmetry.space_group_name_H-M   'P 1'
#
loop_
_entity.id
_entity.type
_entity.pdbx_description
1 polymer ?
#
loop_
_entity_poly.entity_id
_entity_poly.type
_entity_poly.pdbx_seq_one_letter_code
_entity_poly.pdbx_strand_id
1 'polypeptide(L)'
;MIKKRYIYSIISIGLCLSLIGCYSSEQSKSSPSSVVANSQNNNHSQRLHLNTVILPVNIQTYRQAMINYSQVGGINPFNNSPFVVKKLPKTIKPSLQNNIQFVIDSVISPTYLSAGKITYLLVKNHIAYIELEMNNDGWAGVSSTIAVINPLVVKNLLRDPNIHQVIFHK
;
A
#
# COMPACT_ATOMS: atom_id res chain seq x y z
N MET A 1 33.97 -15.77 -35.35
CA MET A 1 34.31 -14.63 -36.24
C MET A 1 33.85 -13.34 -35.57
N ILE A 2 34.81 -12.58 -35.02
CA ILE A 2 34.57 -11.33 -34.28
C ILE A 2 34.82 -10.18 -35.24
N LYS A 3 33.82 -9.34 -35.52
CA LYS A 3 34.01 -8.08 -36.25
C LYS A 3 34.16 -6.94 -35.24
N LYS A 4 35.42 -6.57 -34.96
CA LYS A 4 35.78 -5.24 -34.47
C LYS A 4 35.78 -4.27 -35.65
N ARG A 5 35.18 -3.09 -35.49
CA ARG A 5 35.53 -1.89 -36.26
C ARG A 5 35.61 -0.69 -35.32
N TYR A 6 36.83 -0.20 -35.17
CA TYR A 6 37.17 1.15 -34.72
C TYR A 6 36.96 2.11 -35.89
N ILE A 7 36.65 3.39 -35.62
CA ILE A 7 37.27 4.58 -36.22
C ILE A 7 36.97 5.79 -35.31
N TYR A 8 38.03 6.58 -35.09
CA TYR A 8 38.15 7.83 -34.33
C TYR A 8 37.66 9.05 -35.12
N SER A 9 37.21 10.12 -34.46
CA SER A 9 37.49 11.54 -34.78
C SER A 9 36.83 12.45 -33.70
N ILE A 10 37.56 12.99 -32.71
CA ILE A 10 38.33 14.26 -32.68
C ILE A 10 37.46 15.54 -32.52
N ILE A 11 37.51 16.06 -31.29
CA ILE A 11 37.72 17.47 -30.85
C ILE A 11 36.72 18.56 -31.29
N SER A 12 36.06 19.18 -30.31
CA SER A 12 35.99 20.65 -30.23
C SER A 12 35.99 21.11 -28.77
N ILE A 13 36.95 21.98 -28.45
CA ILE A 13 37.20 22.61 -27.16
C ILE A 13 36.38 23.90 -27.11
N GLY A 14 35.49 24.03 -26.14
CA GLY A 14 34.77 25.26 -25.81
C GLY A 14 35.25 25.82 -24.48
N LEU A 15 36.33 26.59 -24.54
CA LEU A 15 36.86 27.41 -23.45
C LEU A 15 35.96 28.66 -23.32
N CYS A 16 35.34 28.89 -22.16
CA CYS A 16 34.78 30.20 -21.84
C CYS A 16 35.14 30.56 -20.39
N LEU A 17 36.26 31.29 -20.29
CA LEU A 17 36.67 32.06 -19.12
C LEU A 17 36.02 33.43 -19.22
N SER A 18 35.31 33.85 -18.18
CA SER A 18 35.23 35.26 -17.81
C SER A 18 35.10 35.39 -16.30
N LEU A 19 36.06 36.14 -15.76
CA LEU A 19 36.37 36.41 -14.37
C LEU A 19 35.62 37.64 -13.83
N ILE A 20 35.68 37.78 -12.50
CA ILE A 20 35.56 38.97 -11.64
C ILE A 20 34.17 39.29 -11.08
N GLY A 21 34.10 39.34 -9.74
CA GLY A 21 33.00 40.00 -9.03
C GLY A 21 33.00 39.86 -7.50
N CYS A 22 34.03 40.41 -6.83
CA CYS A 22 34.08 40.89 -5.44
C CYS A 22 33.71 40.00 -4.23
N TYR A 23 34.75 39.85 -3.39
CA TYR A 23 34.75 39.71 -1.94
C TYR A 23 33.75 40.62 -1.20
N SER A 24 33.14 40.08 -0.14
CA SER A 24 32.97 40.79 1.14
C SER A 24 32.81 39.77 2.26
N SER A 25 33.74 39.83 3.22
CA SER A 25 33.75 39.08 4.46
C SER A 25 33.14 39.93 5.57
N GLU A 26 32.12 39.41 6.26
CA GLU A 26 31.73 39.90 7.58
C GLU A 26 31.60 38.72 8.54
N GLN A 27 32.51 38.70 9.52
CA GLN A 27 32.40 37.94 10.76
C GLN A 27 31.45 38.67 11.70
N SER A 28 30.47 37.97 12.26
CA SER A 28 29.92 38.30 13.58
C SER A 28 29.76 37.03 14.41
N LYS A 29 30.53 36.97 15.50
CA LYS A 29 30.44 36.02 16.62
C LYS A 29 29.08 36.12 17.32
N SER A 30 28.46 34.98 17.66
CA SER A 30 28.12 34.52 19.04
C SER A 30 26.97 33.48 19.04
N SER A 31 27.22 32.34 19.69
CA SER A 31 26.42 31.11 19.90
C SER A 31 25.04 31.28 20.61
N PRO A 32 24.33 30.19 20.99
CA PRO A 32 23.67 29.15 20.19
C PRO A 32 22.14 29.10 20.47
N SER A 33 21.33 28.58 19.56
CA SER A 33 19.98 28.12 19.89
C SER A 33 19.61 26.89 19.07
N SER A 34 19.50 25.78 19.79
CA SER A 34 18.97 24.50 19.37
C SER A 34 17.57 24.65 18.80
N VAL A 35 17.35 24.17 17.57
CA VAL A 35 16.03 23.67 17.15
C VAL A 35 16.24 22.28 16.56
N VAL A 36 16.35 21.31 17.47
CA VAL A 36 15.95 19.93 17.22
C VAL A 36 14.43 19.91 17.31
N ALA A 37 13.73 19.86 16.19
CA ALA A 37 12.32 19.46 16.14
C ALA A 37 11.88 19.23 14.68
N ASN A 38 11.98 18.00 14.19
CA ASN A 38 10.93 17.35 13.40
C ASN A 38 11.34 15.93 13.01
N SER A 39 11.34 15.01 13.98
CA SER A 39 11.42 13.56 13.71
C SER A 39 10.60 12.73 14.71
N GLN A 40 9.49 13.28 15.22
CA GLN A 40 8.61 12.57 16.15
C GLN A 40 7.15 12.42 15.66
N ASN A 41 6.72 13.12 14.60
CA ASN A 41 5.31 13.11 14.20
C ASN A 41 4.91 12.01 13.20
N ASN A 42 5.87 11.34 12.55
CA ASN A 42 5.54 10.33 11.54
C ASN A 42 5.13 8.98 12.17
N ASN A 43 5.62 8.70 13.38
CA ASN A 43 5.41 7.40 14.05
C ASN A 43 4.02 7.27 14.70
N HIS A 44 3.39 8.38 15.12
CA HIS A 44 2.10 8.33 15.81
C HIS A 44 0.95 8.08 14.83
N SER A 45 0.96 8.76 13.68
CA SER A 45 -0.01 8.54 12.61
C SER A 45 0.11 7.12 12.05
N GLN A 46 1.32 6.63 11.77
CA GLN A 46 1.55 5.25 11.32
C GLN A 46 1.05 4.21 12.34
N ARG A 47 1.23 4.44 13.65
CA ARG A 47 0.73 3.54 14.70
C ARG A 47 -0.80 3.55 14.85
N LEU A 48 -1.48 4.66 14.57
CA LEU A 48 -2.94 4.77 14.65
C LEU A 48 -3.66 3.89 13.61
N HIS A 49 -3.08 3.76 12.41
CA HIS A 49 -3.61 2.86 11.36
C HIS A 49 -3.41 1.38 11.68
N LEU A 50 -2.40 1.03 12.48
CA LEU A 50 -2.10 -0.37 12.81
C LEU A 50 -3.04 -0.98 13.87
N ASN A 51 -3.88 -0.19 14.52
CA ASN A 51 -4.84 -0.69 15.52
C ASN A 51 -6.30 -0.54 15.09
N THR A 52 -6.55 -0.15 13.84
CA THR A 52 -7.90 0.01 13.30
C THR A 52 -8.04 -0.57 11.90
N VAL A 53 -9.24 -1.02 11.54
CA VAL A 53 -9.61 -1.46 10.19
C VAL A 53 -10.89 -0.78 9.73
N ILE A 54 -11.09 -0.67 8.41
CA ILE A 54 -12.35 -0.25 7.82
C ILE A 54 -13.12 -1.50 7.39
N LEU A 55 -14.35 -1.63 7.87
CA LEU A 55 -15.26 -2.73 7.54
C LEU A 55 -16.63 -2.19 7.11
N PRO A 56 -17.40 -2.95 6.32
CA PRO A 56 -18.80 -2.61 6.06
C PRO A 56 -19.58 -2.52 7.36
N VAL A 57 -20.54 -1.58 7.43
CA VAL A 57 -21.43 -1.48 8.60
C VAL A 57 -22.23 -2.77 8.77
N ASN A 58 -22.77 -3.30 7.67
CA ASN A 58 -23.42 -4.61 7.63
C ASN A 58 -22.67 -5.55 6.68
N ILE A 59 -21.91 -6.47 7.27
CA ILE A 59 -21.06 -7.42 6.54
C ILE A 59 -21.90 -8.36 5.67
N GLN A 60 -23.04 -8.84 6.17
CA GLN A 60 -23.88 -9.80 5.45
C GLN A 60 -24.51 -9.15 4.22
N THR A 61 -25.08 -7.95 4.37
CA THR A 61 -25.65 -7.19 3.26
C THR A 61 -24.59 -6.84 2.21
N TYR A 62 -23.42 -6.37 2.65
CA TYR A 62 -22.30 -6.10 1.76
C TYR A 62 -21.88 -7.33 0.96
N ARG A 63 -21.68 -8.46 1.66
CA ARG A 63 -21.26 -9.72 1.04
C ARG A 63 -22.26 -10.18 0.00
N GLN A 64 -23.56 -10.20 0.34
CA GLN A 64 -24.59 -10.62 -0.61
C GLN A 64 -24.65 -9.70 -1.84
N ALA A 65 -24.55 -8.38 -1.65
CA ALA A 65 -24.55 -7.43 -2.76
C ALA A 65 -23.34 -7.62 -3.68
N MET A 66 -22.13 -7.81 -3.12
CA MET A 66 -20.92 -8.07 -3.90
C MET A 66 -20.98 -9.41 -4.64
N ILE A 67 -21.53 -10.46 -4.02
CA ILE A 67 -21.77 -11.76 -4.67
C ILE A 67 -22.71 -11.58 -5.87
N ASN A 68 -23.87 -10.94 -5.66
CA ASN A 68 -24.84 -10.69 -6.73
C ASN A 68 -24.21 -9.89 -7.88
N TYR A 69 -23.48 -8.83 -7.55
CA TYR A 69 -22.74 -8.04 -8.54
C TYR A 69 -21.73 -8.89 -9.33
N SER A 70 -20.98 -9.78 -8.67
CA SER A 70 -19.99 -10.63 -9.34
C SER A 70 -20.60 -11.69 -10.26
N GLN A 71 -21.83 -12.14 -9.97
CA GLN A 71 -22.48 -13.25 -10.69
C GLN A 71 -23.44 -12.76 -11.77
N VAL A 72 -24.16 -11.67 -11.49
CA VAL A 72 -25.23 -11.13 -12.35
C VAL A 72 -24.79 -9.85 -13.05
N GLY A 73 -23.82 -9.12 -12.48
CA GLY A 73 -23.42 -7.79 -12.95
C GLY A 73 -24.24 -6.66 -12.31
N GLY A 74 -24.15 -5.46 -12.89
CA GLY A 74 -24.85 -4.26 -12.42
C GLY A 74 -23.91 -3.22 -11.81
N ILE A 75 -24.46 -2.36 -10.94
CA ILE A 75 -23.66 -1.32 -10.26
C ILE A 75 -22.83 -1.97 -9.16
N ASN A 76 -21.52 -1.70 -9.14
CA ASN A 76 -20.62 -2.18 -8.10
C ASN A 76 -21.04 -1.61 -6.72
N PRO A 77 -21.47 -2.46 -5.77
CA PRO A 77 -21.99 -1.99 -4.49
C PRO A 77 -20.89 -1.46 -3.55
N PHE A 78 -19.62 -1.71 -3.83
CA PHE A 78 -18.51 -1.26 -3.00
C PHE A 78 -18.50 0.27 -2.80
N ASN A 79 -18.73 1.04 -3.87
CA ASN A 79 -18.69 2.50 -3.81
C ASN A 79 -19.85 3.11 -3.03
N ASN A 80 -20.98 2.39 -2.94
CA ASN A 80 -22.21 2.85 -2.30
C ASN A 80 -22.44 2.21 -0.92
N SER A 81 -21.57 1.30 -0.50
CA SER A 81 -21.69 0.62 0.79
C SER A 81 -21.24 1.54 1.93
N PRO A 82 -21.96 1.56 3.07
CA PRO A 82 -21.50 2.28 4.26
C PRO A 82 -20.37 1.51 4.94
N PHE A 83 -19.33 2.22 5.36
CA PHE A 83 -18.17 1.67 6.06
C PHE A 83 -17.93 2.36 7.40
N VAL A 84 -17.35 1.62 8.34
CA VAL A 84 -17.01 2.11 9.69
C VAL A 84 -15.58 1.70 10.05
N VAL A 85 -14.88 2.58 10.76
CA VAL A 85 -13.59 2.27 11.37
C VAL A 85 -13.83 1.47 12.65
N LYS A 86 -13.28 0.27 12.73
CA LYS A 86 -13.33 -0.60 13.92
C LYS A 86 -11.94 -0.73 14.52
N LYS A 87 -11.85 -0.73 15.86
CA LYS A 87 -10.62 -1.09 16.57
C LYS A 87 -10.42 -2.60 16.51
N LEU A 88 -9.18 -3.04 16.33
CA LEU A 88 -8.87 -4.46 16.45
C LEU A 88 -8.97 -4.93 17.91
N PRO A 89 -9.36 -6.19 18.16
CA PRO A 89 -9.23 -6.82 19.47
C PRO A 89 -7.79 -6.73 20.00
N LYS A 90 -7.64 -6.56 21.32
CA LYS A 90 -6.32 -6.46 21.98
C LYS A 90 -5.46 -7.72 21.81
N THR A 91 -6.08 -8.86 21.49
CA THR A 91 -5.42 -10.13 21.23
C THR A 91 -4.68 -10.17 19.91
N ILE A 92 -4.99 -9.25 18.98
CA ILE A 92 -4.33 -9.19 17.68
C ILE A 92 -3.11 -8.29 17.79
N LYS A 93 -1.93 -8.88 17.54
CA LYS A 93 -0.67 -8.12 17.51
C LYS A 93 -0.72 -7.09 16.35
N PRO A 94 -0.46 -5.81 16.60
CA PRO A 94 -0.48 -4.78 15.56
C PRO A 94 0.56 -5.09 14.47
N SER A 95 0.08 -5.34 13.25
CA SER A 95 0.89 -5.45 12.05
C SER A 95 -0.01 -5.31 10.82
N LEU A 96 0.57 -4.90 9.69
CA LEU A 96 -0.19 -4.78 8.43
C LEU A 96 -0.85 -6.12 8.07
N GLN A 97 -0.09 -7.22 8.10
CA GLN A 97 -0.60 -8.55 7.78
C GLN A 97 -1.77 -8.97 8.67
N ASN A 98 -1.63 -8.82 9.99
CA ASN A 98 -2.70 -9.21 10.92
C ASN A 98 -3.95 -8.37 10.74
N ASN A 99 -3.80 -7.08 10.43
CA ASN A 99 -4.95 -6.21 10.19
C ASN A 99 -5.71 -6.61 8.93
N ILE A 100 -4.99 -6.93 7.86
CA ILE A 100 -5.61 -7.40 6.61
C ILE A 100 -6.24 -8.78 6.82
N GLN A 101 -5.57 -9.69 7.53
CA GLN A 101 -6.16 -11.01 7.85
C GLN A 101 -7.46 -10.85 8.63
N PHE A 102 -7.49 -9.96 9.63
CA PHE A 102 -8.71 -9.67 10.38
C PHE A 102 -9.84 -9.12 9.49
N VAL A 103 -9.52 -8.27 8.50
CA VAL A 103 -10.50 -7.78 7.52
C VAL A 103 -11.08 -8.94 6.71
N ILE A 104 -10.23 -9.84 6.23
CA ILE A 104 -10.63 -11.00 5.43
C ILE A 104 -11.51 -11.93 6.27
N ASP A 105 -11.06 -12.33 7.45
CA ASP A 105 -11.76 -13.25 8.35
C ASP A 105 -13.12 -12.70 8.79
N SER A 106 -13.25 -11.36 8.87
CA SER A 106 -14.51 -10.71 9.21
C SER A 106 -15.58 -10.87 8.13
N VAL A 107 -15.21 -11.05 6.86
CA VAL A 107 -16.15 -10.99 5.72
C VAL A 107 -16.24 -12.27 4.91
N ILE A 108 -15.20 -13.10 4.94
CA ILE A 108 -15.18 -14.37 4.23
C ILE A 108 -16.25 -15.32 4.80
N SER A 109 -16.75 -16.25 3.98
CA SER A 109 -17.62 -17.30 4.49
C SER A 109 -16.85 -18.16 5.49
N PRO A 110 -17.45 -18.55 6.64
CA PRO A 110 -16.84 -19.50 7.57
C PRO A 110 -16.38 -20.81 6.90
N THR A 111 -17.10 -21.25 5.86
CA THR A 111 -16.77 -22.44 5.06
C THR A 111 -15.45 -22.32 4.28
N TYR A 112 -15.00 -21.10 4.00
CA TYR A 112 -13.85 -20.83 3.13
C TYR A 112 -12.73 -20.07 3.85
N LEU A 113 -12.67 -20.11 5.19
CA LEU A 113 -11.66 -19.37 5.98
C LEU A 113 -10.23 -19.66 5.51
N SER A 114 -9.89 -20.90 5.18
CA SER A 114 -8.56 -21.27 4.68
C SER A 114 -8.20 -20.55 3.39
N ALA A 115 -9.18 -20.35 2.49
CA ALA A 115 -8.98 -19.67 1.22
C ALA A 115 -8.66 -18.17 1.39
N GLY A 116 -9.05 -17.57 2.53
CA GLY A 116 -8.76 -16.18 2.88
C GLY A 116 -7.40 -15.96 3.53
N LYS A 117 -6.58 -17.01 3.71
CA LYS A 117 -5.29 -16.89 4.38
C LYS A 117 -4.30 -16.09 3.51
N ILE A 118 -3.63 -15.12 4.11
CA ILE A 118 -2.51 -14.41 3.47
C ILE A 118 -1.28 -15.33 3.46
N THR A 119 -0.86 -15.74 2.27
CA THR A 119 0.36 -16.54 2.05
C THR A 119 1.59 -15.66 1.88
N TYR A 120 1.41 -14.45 1.33
CA TYR A 120 2.48 -13.49 1.11
C TYR A 120 1.99 -12.04 1.26
N LEU A 121 2.79 -11.21 1.92
CA LEU A 121 2.61 -9.76 1.95
C LEU A 121 3.97 -9.04 1.98
N LEU A 122 4.25 -8.25 0.94
CA LEU A 122 5.46 -7.42 0.85
C LEU A 122 5.07 -6.00 0.43
N VAL A 123 5.62 -5.00 1.13
CA VAL A 123 5.57 -3.61 0.70
C VAL A 123 6.92 -3.20 0.13
N LYS A 124 6.96 -2.82 -1.15
CA LYS A 124 8.18 -2.36 -1.84
C LYS A 124 7.84 -1.24 -2.81
N ASN A 125 8.62 -0.16 -2.80
CA ASN A 125 8.44 0.99 -3.69
C ASN A 125 7.00 1.55 -3.68
N HIS A 126 6.39 1.67 -2.50
CA HIS A 126 4.99 2.09 -2.31
C HIS A 126 3.93 1.17 -2.90
N ILE A 127 4.29 -0.07 -3.25
CA ILE A 127 3.36 -1.09 -3.75
C ILE A 127 3.28 -2.20 -2.71
N ALA A 128 2.05 -2.56 -2.31
CA ALA A 128 1.77 -3.76 -1.54
C ALA A 128 1.47 -4.93 -2.48
N TYR A 129 2.36 -5.92 -2.49
CA TYR A 129 2.16 -7.20 -3.14
C TYR A 129 1.56 -8.16 -2.14
N ILE A 130 0.37 -8.68 -2.45
CA ILE A 130 -0.36 -9.60 -1.57
C ILE A 130 -0.77 -10.85 -2.33
N GLU A 131 -0.63 -11.99 -1.69
CA GLU A 131 -1.12 -13.28 -2.16
C GLU A 131 -2.02 -13.87 -1.08
N LEU A 132 -3.16 -14.38 -1.52
CA LEU A 132 -4.13 -15.08 -0.70
C LEU A 132 -4.22 -16.51 -1.21
N GLU A 133 -4.48 -17.47 -0.32
CA GLU A 133 -4.60 -18.89 -0.69
C GLU A 133 -5.58 -19.11 -1.87
N MET A 134 -6.70 -18.37 -1.88
CA MET A 134 -7.70 -18.42 -2.96
C MET A 134 -7.20 -17.95 -4.33
N ASN A 135 -6.02 -17.33 -4.44
CA ASN A 135 -5.45 -16.92 -5.71
C ASN A 135 -4.81 -18.10 -6.46
N ASN A 136 -4.41 -19.15 -5.73
CA ASN A 136 -3.63 -20.26 -6.25
C ASN A 136 -4.52 -21.44 -6.67
N ASP A 137 -5.61 -21.67 -5.93
CA ASP A 137 -6.52 -22.78 -6.18
C ASP A 137 -7.86 -22.30 -6.74
N GLY A 138 -8.21 -22.78 -7.94
CA GLY A 138 -9.51 -22.53 -8.55
C GLY A 138 -10.59 -23.42 -7.93
N TRP A 139 -11.55 -22.84 -7.20
CA TRP A 139 -12.68 -23.56 -6.61
C TRP A 139 -14.01 -22.84 -6.83
N ALA A 140 -15.12 -23.57 -6.64
CA ALA A 140 -16.46 -23.06 -6.91
C ALA A 140 -16.82 -21.88 -5.99
N GLY A 141 -16.97 -20.69 -6.57
CA GLY A 141 -17.26 -19.46 -5.82
C GLY A 141 -16.03 -18.61 -5.49
N VAL A 142 -14.84 -18.99 -6.00
CA VAL A 142 -13.61 -18.19 -5.84
C VAL A 142 -13.77 -16.78 -6.40
N SER A 143 -14.43 -16.61 -7.56
CA SER A 143 -14.65 -15.31 -8.19
C SER A 143 -15.53 -14.39 -7.34
N SER A 144 -16.63 -14.92 -6.80
CA SER A 144 -17.51 -14.18 -5.89
C SER A 144 -16.82 -13.84 -4.57
N THR A 145 -15.97 -14.73 -4.07
CA THR A 145 -15.21 -14.52 -2.83
C THR A 145 -14.15 -13.44 -3.02
N ILE A 146 -13.42 -13.48 -4.14
CA ILE A 146 -12.48 -12.42 -4.57
C ILE A 146 -13.19 -11.07 -4.71
N ALA A 147 -14.38 -11.03 -5.31
CA ALA A 147 -15.15 -9.81 -5.48
C ALA A 147 -15.50 -9.16 -4.13
N VAL A 148 -15.83 -9.96 -3.11
CA VAL A 148 -16.11 -9.46 -1.74
C VAL A 148 -14.84 -8.96 -1.05
N ILE A 149 -13.74 -9.71 -1.14
CA ILE A 149 -12.56 -9.52 -0.30
C ILE A 149 -11.62 -8.46 -0.86
N ASN A 150 -11.28 -8.53 -2.15
CA ASN A 150 -10.20 -7.71 -2.71
C ASN A 150 -10.43 -6.20 -2.54
N PRO A 151 -11.63 -5.64 -2.78
CA PRO A 151 -11.87 -4.22 -2.56
C PRO A 151 -11.66 -3.77 -1.10
N LEU A 152 -12.00 -4.62 -0.13
CA LEU A 152 -11.79 -4.34 1.29
C LEU A 152 -10.32 -4.39 1.67
N VAL A 153 -9.59 -5.37 1.15
CA VAL A 153 -8.13 -5.48 1.31
C VAL A 153 -7.45 -4.23 0.76
N VAL A 154 -7.79 -3.82 -0.47
CA VAL A 154 -7.26 -2.61 -1.12
C VAL A 154 -7.57 -1.38 -0.27
N LYS A 155 -8.83 -1.18 0.12
CA LYS A 155 -9.23 -0.04 0.95
C LYS A 155 -8.47 0.04 2.27
N ASN A 156 -8.15 -1.09 2.89
CA ASN A 156 -7.43 -1.10 4.15
C ASN A 156 -5.91 -0.91 3.98
N LEU A 157 -5.30 -1.49 2.94
CA LEU A 157 -3.88 -1.32 2.64
C LEU A 157 -3.56 0.13 2.25
N LEU A 158 -4.41 0.78 1.44
CA LEU A 158 -4.23 2.17 1.01
C LEU A 158 -4.44 3.21 2.12
N ARG A 159 -4.74 2.78 3.36
CA ARG A 159 -4.74 3.68 4.53
C ARG A 159 -3.34 3.95 5.04
N ASP A 160 -2.38 3.07 4.76
CA ASP A 160 -0.98 3.33 5.06
C ASP A 160 -0.46 4.36 4.03
N PRO A 161 -0.01 5.55 4.47
CA PRO A 161 0.48 6.58 3.56
C PRO A 161 1.72 6.15 2.77
N ASN A 162 2.37 5.05 3.15
CA ASN A 162 3.49 4.49 2.39
C ASN A 162 3.04 3.56 1.25
N ILE A 163 1.74 3.23 1.13
CA ILE A 163 1.20 2.31 0.11
C ILE A 163 0.28 3.08 -0.83
N HIS A 164 0.67 3.20 -2.10
CA HIS A 164 -0.11 3.90 -3.13
C HIS A 164 -0.80 2.93 -4.10
N GLN A 165 -0.34 1.68 -4.14
CA GLN A 165 -0.87 0.66 -5.03
C GLN A 165 -0.89 -0.70 -4.34
N VAL A 166 -1.87 -1.52 -4.70
CA VAL A 166 -2.00 -2.91 -4.25
C VAL A 166 -2.04 -3.80 -5.48
N ILE A 167 -1.22 -4.86 -5.48
CA ILE A 167 -1.17 -5.87 -6.53
C ILE A 167 -1.42 -7.23 -5.90
N PHE A 168 -2.41 -7.95 -6.42
CA PHE A 168 -2.66 -9.34 -6.07
C PHE A 168 -1.77 -10.24 -6.94
N HIS A 169 -0.87 -10.98 -6.31
CA HIS A 169 -0.03 -11.97 -6.96
C HIS A 169 -0.80 -13.30 -7.12
N LYS A 170 -0.34 -14.15 -8.04
CA LYS A 170 -0.80 -15.51 -8.28
C LYS A 170 0.40 -16.43 -8.31
#